data_AF-A0A2S6ZCY1-F1
#
_entry.id   AF-A0A2S6ZCY1-F1
#
_cell.length_a   1.000
_cell.length_b   1.000
_cell.length_c   1.000
_cell.angle_alpha   90.00
_cell.angle_beta   90.00
_cell.angle_gamma   90.00
#
_symmetry.space_group_name_H-M   'P 1'
#
loop_
_entity.id
_entity.type
_entity.pdbx_description
1 polymer ?
#
loop_
_entity_poly.entity_id
_entity_poly.type
_entity_poly.pdbx_seq_one_letter_code
_entity_poly.pdbx_strand_id
1 'polypeptide(L)'
;MLAATLLAVAPLHAQDSTETRLREALRETSARLRKAEADLVQQQLATAAAERERDALRAAPSPRATDADPGRAAALQRQIELLRRERDAALAQQHAQQQVQARTAQAAAQQEQARAALDAELRQQRVRTAQCASGSQALYASARELAALYRDPAFVRFVRSHGRELFGMARVTRENRVRALEDRLAEHYAQTQACAGAIAATATTTNTQDPRR
;
A
#
# COMPACT_ATOMS: atom_id res chain seq x y z
N MET A 1 27.55 45.01 -4.08
CA MET A 1 26.11 44.73 -3.91
C MET A 1 25.64 43.95 -5.11
N LEU A 2 25.24 42.68 -4.93
CA LEU A 2 24.29 41.97 -5.78
C LEU A 2 24.06 40.57 -5.18
N ALA A 3 22.94 40.45 -4.46
CA ALA A 3 22.34 39.19 -4.09
C ALA A 3 21.17 38.96 -5.06
N ALA A 4 21.17 37.80 -5.73
CA ALA A 4 20.01 37.33 -6.47
C ALA A 4 19.76 35.87 -6.04
N THR A 5 18.82 35.75 -5.11
CA THR A 5 18.18 34.52 -4.66
C THR A 5 17.34 33.92 -5.79
N LEU A 6 17.71 32.74 -6.28
CA LEU A 6 16.81 31.89 -7.07
C LEU A 6 16.09 30.92 -6.11
N LEU A 7 14.85 31.31 -5.77
CA LEU A 7 13.85 30.43 -5.19
C LEU A 7 13.48 29.35 -6.21
N ALA A 8 13.63 28.08 -5.82
CA ALA A 8 13.01 26.96 -6.49
C ALA A 8 11.49 27.00 -6.22
N VAL A 9 10.73 27.41 -7.24
CA VAL A 9 9.28 27.28 -7.30
C VAL A 9 8.93 25.79 -7.51
N ALA A 10 8.01 25.28 -6.69
CA ALA A 10 7.55 23.89 -6.63
C ALA A 10 6.89 23.38 -7.92
N PRO A 11 6.69 22.05 -8.11
CA PRO A 11 5.74 21.57 -9.08
C PRO A 11 4.34 21.54 -8.42
N LEU A 12 3.63 22.67 -8.40
CA LEU A 12 2.18 22.66 -8.10
C LEU A 12 1.40 21.81 -9.13
N HIS A 13 1.94 21.64 -10.34
CA HIS A 13 1.24 21.00 -11.47
C HIS A 13 1.10 19.47 -11.32
N ALA A 14 1.90 18.83 -10.46
CA ALA A 14 1.78 17.39 -10.21
C ALA A 14 0.54 17.07 -9.36
N GLN A 15 0.19 17.92 -8.39
CA GLN A 15 -0.99 17.76 -7.54
C GLN A 15 -2.29 17.97 -8.34
N ASP A 16 -2.37 19.01 -9.17
CA ASP A 16 -3.55 19.28 -10.01
C ASP A 16 -3.85 18.13 -10.99
N SER A 17 -2.80 17.48 -11.51
CA SER A 17 -2.95 16.32 -12.40
C SER A 17 -3.49 15.07 -11.69
N THR A 18 -3.15 14.89 -10.41
CA THR A 18 -3.65 13.77 -9.61
C THR A 18 -5.08 14.02 -9.14
N GLU A 19 -5.40 15.26 -8.76
CA GLU A 19 -6.75 15.63 -8.32
C GLU A 19 -7.76 15.55 -9.48
N THR A 20 -7.38 16.02 -10.66
CA THR A 20 -8.22 15.89 -11.87
C THR A 20 -8.48 14.42 -12.24
N ARG A 21 -7.46 13.56 -12.16
CA ARG A 21 -7.64 12.10 -12.36
C ARG A 21 -8.57 11.46 -11.33
N LEU A 22 -8.49 11.86 -10.06
CA LEU A 22 -9.37 11.36 -9.00
C LEU A 22 -10.81 11.83 -9.20
N ARG A 23 -11.02 13.10 -9.57
CA ARG A 23 -12.34 13.64 -9.89
C ARG A 23 -12.96 12.94 -11.09
N GLU A 24 -12.17 12.67 -12.12
CA GLU A 24 -12.64 11.96 -13.31
C GLU A 24 -12.95 10.49 -13.00
N ALA A 25 -12.10 9.81 -12.21
CA ALA A 25 -12.37 8.47 -11.73
C ALA A 25 -13.65 8.41 -10.86
N LEU A 26 -13.90 9.41 -10.02
CA LEU A 26 -15.14 9.52 -9.23
C LEU A 26 -16.37 9.75 -10.10
N ARG A 27 -16.27 10.59 -11.14
CA ARG A 27 -17.36 10.78 -12.11
C ARG A 27 -17.66 9.49 -12.84
N GLU A 28 -16.62 8.80 -13.30
CA GLU A 28 -16.75 7.54 -14.02
C GLU A 28 -17.36 6.45 -13.13
N THR A 29 -16.92 6.30 -11.87
CA THR A 29 -17.51 5.34 -10.94
C THR A 29 -18.95 5.67 -10.61
N SER A 30 -19.29 6.96 -10.43
CA SER A 30 -20.68 7.39 -10.21
C SER A 30 -21.58 7.10 -11.40
N ALA A 31 -21.08 7.26 -12.64
CA ALA A 31 -21.81 6.94 -13.85
C ALA A 31 -22.02 5.42 -13.99
N ARG A 32 -20.99 4.62 -13.66
CA ARG A 32 -21.10 3.16 -13.62
C ARG A 32 -22.10 2.67 -12.58
N LEU A 33 -22.12 3.28 -11.39
CA LEU A 33 -23.10 2.98 -10.33
C LEU A 33 -24.53 3.25 -10.79
N ARG A 34 -24.81 4.44 -11.34
CA ARG A 34 -26.15 4.78 -11.86
C ARG A 34 -26.59 3.84 -12.99
N LYS A 35 -25.66 3.45 -13.86
CA LYS A 35 -25.94 2.47 -14.92
C LYS A 35 -26.27 1.09 -14.33
N ALA A 36 -25.50 0.62 -13.36
CA ALA A 36 -25.75 -0.65 -12.69
C ALA A 36 -27.09 -0.65 -11.94
N GLU A 37 -27.46 0.46 -11.30
CA GLU A 37 -28.77 0.64 -10.67
C GLU A 37 -29.91 0.57 -11.71
N ALA A 38 -29.77 1.24 -12.85
CA ALA A 38 -30.76 1.18 -13.94
C ALA A 38 -30.89 -0.24 -14.52
N ASP A 39 -29.76 -0.93 -14.75
CA ASP A 39 -29.75 -2.31 -15.24
C ASP A 39 -30.43 -3.26 -14.23
N LEU A 40 -30.22 -3.04 -12.93
CA LEU A 40 -30.85 -3.84 -11.86
C LEU A 40 -32.37 -3.62 -11.79
N VAL A 41 -32.84 -2.37 -11.89
CA VAL A 41 -34.29 -2.07 -11.98
C VAL A 41 -34.90 -2.70 -13.22
N GLN A 42 -34.20 -2.64 -14.37
CA GLN A 42 -34.67 -3.26 -15.60
C GLN A 42 -34.76 -4.78 -15.49
N GLN A 43 -33.80 -5.42 -14.82
CA GLN A 43 -33.87 -6.85 -14.51
C GLN A 43 -35.05 -7.19 -13.59
N GLN A 44 -35.30 -6.41 -12.54
CA GLN A 44 -36.44 -6.61 -11.63
C GLN A 44 -37.79 -6.52 -12.35
N LEU A 45 -37.93 -5.56 -13.27
CA LEU A 45 -39.14 -5.43 -14.09
C LEU A 45 -39.31 -6.61 -15.04
N ALA A 46 -38.23 -7.08 -15.67
CA ALA A 46 -38.26 -8.24 -16.54
C ALA A 46 -38.62 -9.53 -15.78
N THR A 47 -38.08 -9.72 -14.57
CA THR A 47 -38.45 -10.87 -13.72
C THR A 47 -39.91 -10.79 -13.27
N ALA A 48 -40.39 -9.61 -12.87
CA ALA A 48 -41.79 -9.43 -12.48
C ALA A 48 -42.76 -9.67 -13.66
N ALA A 49 -42.39 -9.27 -14.88
CA ALA A 49 -43.16 -9.57 -16.08
C ALA A 49 -43.19 -11.08 -16.38
N ALA A 50 -42.04 -11.74 -16.31
CA ALA A 50 -41.94 -13.19 -16.51
C ALA A 50 -42.73 -13.99 -15.46
N GLU A 51 -42.75 -13.54 -14.20
CA GLU A 51 -43.56 -14.15 -13.14
C GLU A 51 -45.06 -14.02 -13.42
N ARG A 52 -45.52 -12.84 -13.85
CA ARG A 52 -46.93 -12.63 -14.25
C ARG A 52 -47.35 -13.51 -15.42
N GLU A 53 -46.50 -13.64 -16.44
CA GLU A 53 -46.75 -14.54 -17.57
C GLU A 53 -46.83 -16.00 -17.11
N ARG A 54 -45.90 -16.43 -16.24
CA ARG A 54 -45.88 -17.78 -15.69
C ARG A 54 -47.14 -18.07 -14.87
N ASP A 55 -47.58 -17.12 -14.05
CA ASP A 55 -48.77 -17.28 -13.22
C ASP A 55 -50.06 -17.25 -14.06
N ALA A 56 -50.11 -16.45 -15.13
CA ALA A 56 -51.21 -16.46 -16.10
C ALA A 56 -51.30 -17.80 -16.86
N LEU A 57 -50.17 -18.36 -17.29
CA LEU A 57 -50.10 -19.70 -17.92
C LEU A 57 -50.50 -20.81 -16.93
N ARG A 58 -50.23 -20.65 -15.64
CA ARG A 58 -50.60 -21.60 -14.58
C ARG A 58 -52.09 -21.54 -14.22
N ALA A 59 -52.70 -20.37 -14.34
CA ALA A 59 -54.13 -20.15 -14.11
C ALA A 59 -55.01 -20.55 -15.31
N ALA A 60 -54.44 -20.67 -16.51
CA ALA A 60 -55.15 -21.12 -17.70
C ALA A 60 -55.56 -22.60 -17.57
N PRO A 61 -56.83 -22.97 -17.83
CA PRO A 61 -57.26 -24.36 -17.82
C PRO A 61 -56.52 -25.13 -18.93
N SER A 62 -55.82 -26.21 -18.54
CA SER A 62 -55.12 -27.07 -19.49
C SER A 62 -56.14 -27.68 -20.48
N PRO A 63 -56.00 -27.48 -21.80
CA PRO A 63 -56.89 -28.10 -22.76
C PRO A 63 -56.73 -29.63 -22.62
N ARG A 64 -57.85 -30.32 -22.34
CA ARG A 64 -57.88 -31.79 -22.35
C ARG A 64 -57.40 -32.26 -23.73
N ALA A 65 -56.30 -33.01 -23.75
CA ALA A 65 -55.75 -33.62 -24.94
C ALA A 65 -56.71 -34.69 -25.47
N THR A 66 -57.67 -34.28 -26.28
CA THR A 66 -58.39 -35.17 -27.19
C THR A 66 -57.58 -35.26 -28.48
N ASP A 67 -57.14 -36.48 -28.78
CA ASP A 67 -56.38 -36.93 -29.96
C ASP A 67 -54.93 -36.41 -30.09
N ALA A 68 -54.05 -37.06 -29.32
CA ALA A 68 -52.61 -36.91 -29.46
C ALA A 68 -52.12 -37.67 -30.71
N ASP A 69 -51.98 -36.94 -31.80
CA ASP A 69 -51.32 -37.40 -33.02
C ASP A 69 -49.83 -37.73 -32.71
N PRO A 70 -49.36 -38.98 -32.92
CA PRO A 70 -48.01 -39.41 -32.52
C PRO A 70 -46.88 -38.58 -33.15
N GLY A 71 -47.11 -37.98 -34.32
CA GLY A 71 -46.16 -37.05 -34.96
C GLY A 71 -45.96 -35.75 -34.18
N ARG A 72 -47.02 -35.21 -33.55
CA ARG A 72 -46.95 -34.03 -32.67
C ARG A 72 -46.23 -34.35 -31.37
N ALA A 73 -46.47 -35.52 -30.78
CA ALA A 73 -45.79 -35.95 -29.56
C ALA A 73 -44.26 -36.08 -29.78
N ALA A 74 -43.84 -36.67 -30.91
CA ALA A 74 -42.43 -36.78 -31.26
C ALA A 74 -41.76 -35.43 -31.63
N ALA A 75 -42.53 -34.47 -32.17
CA ALA A 75 -42.04 -33.11 -32.40
C ALA A 75 -41.85 -32.34 -31.08
N LEU A 76 -42.79 -32.45 -30.14
CA LEU A 76 -42.71 -31.88 -28.79
C LEU A 76 -41.54 -32.45 -27.99
N GLN A 77 -41.31 -33.76 -28.05
CA GLN A 77 -40.14 -34.38 -27.40
C GLN A 77 -38.82 -33.82 -27.93
N ARG A 78 -38.68 -33.69 -29.26
CA ARG A 78 -37.51 -33.06 -29.88
C ARG A 78 -37.34 -31.60 -29.44
N GLN A 79 -38.43 -30.86 -29.31
CA GLN A 79 -38.40 -29.48 -28.84
C GLN A 79 -37.97 -29.36 -27.37
N ILE A 80 -38.43 -30.26 -26.50
CA ILE A 80 -38.01 -30.32 -25.09
C ILE A 80 -36.51 -30.66 -24.97
N GLU A 81 -36.01 -31.57 -25.80
CA GLU A 81 -34.58 -31.91 -25.82
C GLU A 81 -33.71 -30.72 -26.27
N LEU A 82 -34.16 -29.97 -27.28
CA LEU A 82 -33.48 -28.74 -27.72
C LEU A 82 -33.43 -27.69 -26.61
N LEU A 83 -34.57 -27.43 -25.95
CA LEU A 83 -34.65 -26.48 -24.84
C LEU A 83 -33.77 -26.89 -23.64
N ARG A 84 -33.68 -28.20 -23.35
CA ARG A 84 -32.77 -28.71 -22.31
C ARG A 84 -31.31 -28.43 -22.65
N ARG A 85 -30.90 -28.68 -23.90
CA ARG A 85 -29.53 -28.40 -24.37
C ARG A 85 -29.21 -26.92 -24.30
N GLU A 86 -30.13 -26.05 -24.69
CA GLU A 86 -29.95 -24.59 -24.61
C GLU A 86 -29.83 -24.13 -23.16
N ARG A 87 -30.67 -24.65 -22.25
CA ARG A 87 -30.59 -24.36 -20.82
C ARG A 87 -29.25 -24.81 -20.23
N ASP A 88 -28.82 -26.03 -20.53
CA ASP A 88 -27.58 -26.58 -19.99
C ASP A 88 -26.36 -25.82 -20.55
N ALA A 89 -26.42 -25.37 -21.82
CA ALA A 89 -25.42 -24.47 -22.40
C ALA A 89 -25.40 -23.09 -21.72
N ALA A 90 -26.55 -22.51 -21.42
CA ALA A 90 -26.65 -21.23 -20.72
C ALA A 90 -26.11 -21.32 -19.28
N LEU A 91 -26.40 -22.40 -18.56
CA LEU A 91 -25.84 -22.66 -17.23
C LEU A 91 -24.33 -22.86 -17.27
N ALA A 92 -23.82 -23.59 -18.26
CA ALA A 92 -22.38 -23.75 -18.46
C ALA A 92 -21.68 -22.40 -18.72
N GLN A 93 -22.30 -21.52 -19.52
CA GLN A 93 -21.79 -20.16 -19.74
C GLN A 93 -21.79 -19.32 -18.45
N GLN A 94 -22.84 -19.38 -17.64
CA GLN A 94 -22.88 -18.68 -16.34
C GLN A 94 -21.79 -19.16 -15.39
N HIS A 95 -21.58 -20.48 -15.27
CA HIS A 95 -20.51 -21.02 -14.44
C HIS A 95 -19.13 -20.62 -14.95
N ALA A 96 -18.91 -20.60 -16.26
CA ALA A 96 -17.66 -20.11 -16.84
C ALA A 96 -17.42 -18.63 -16.49
N GLN A 97 -18.45 -17.77 -16.58
CA GLN A 97 -18.35 -16.37 -16.19
C GLN A 97 -18.08 -16.20 -14.69
N GLN A 98 -18.75 -16.96 -13.82
CA GLN A 98 -18.51 -16.94 -12.37
C GLN A 98 -17.08 -17.37 -12.03
N GLN A 99 -16.54 -18.38 -12.71
CA GLN A 99 -15.15 -18.81 -12.52
C GLN A 99 -14.15 -17.74 -12.94
N VAL A 100 -14.40 -17.05 -14.06
CA VAL A 100 -13.57 -15.92 -14.50
C VAL A 100 -13.63 -14.79 -13.48
N GLN A 101 -14.82 -14.41 -13.01
CA GLN A 101 -14.99 -13.38 -11.99
C GLN A 101 -14.26 -13.73 -10.68
N ALA A 102 -14.40 -14.98 -10.21
CA ALA A 102 -13.71 -15.45 -9.01
C ALA A 102 -12.18 -15.38 -9.17
N ARG A 103 -11.64 -15.77 -10.34
CA ARG A 103 -10.20 -15.65 -10.63
C ARG A 103 -9.74 -14.20 -10.68
N THR A 104 -10.52 -13.31 -11.29
CA THR A 104 -10.18 -11.87 -11.32
C THR A 104 -10.22 -11.23 -9.94
N ALA A 105 -11.19 -11.61 -9.09
CA ALA A 105 -11.27 -11.14 -7.71
C ALA A 105 -10.09 -11.64 -6.87
N GLN A 106 -9.68 -12.89 -7.04
CA GLN A 106 -8.49 -13.45 -6.38
C GLN A 106 -7.20 -12.74 -6.85
N ALA A 107 -7.05 -12.49 -8.15
CA ALA A 107 -5.91 -11.76 -8.68
C ALA A 107 -5.85 -10.31 -8.17
N ALA A 108 -6.99 -9.63 -8.07
CA ALA A 108 -7.07 -8.29 -7.49
C ALA A 108 -6.66 -8.28 -6.01
N ALA A 109 -7.17 -9.24 -5.21
CA ALA A 109 -6.80 -9.37 -3.81
C ALA A 109 -5.30 -9.66 -3.62
N GLN A 110 -4.70 -10.50 -4.47
CA GLN A 110 -3.26 -10.75 -4.45
C GLN A 110 -2.45 -9.49 -4.78
N GLN A 111 -2.91 -8.69 -5.75
CA GLN A 111 -2.26 -7.41 -6.07
C GLN A 111 -2.34 -6.41 -4.92
N GLU A 112 -3.47 -6.32 -4.22
CA GLU A 112 -3.62 -5.46 -3.05
C GLU A 112 -2.70 -5.89 -1.90
N GLN A 113 -2.59 -7.19 -1.64
CA GLN A 113 -1.66 -7.73 -0.66
C GLN A 113 -0.20 -7.43 -1.01
N ALA A 114 0.19 -7.59 -2.28
CA ALA A 114 1.53 -7.25 -2.74
C ALA A 114 1.84 -5.75 -2.57
N ARG A 115 0.87 -4.87 -2.87
CA ARG A 115 1.02 -3.42 -2.64
C ARG A 115 1.16 -3.08 -1.17
N ALA A 116 0.34 -3.66 -0.31
CA ALA A 116 0.41 -3.45 1.13
C ALA A 116 1.74 -3.92 1.72
N ALA A 117 2.29 -5.04 1.23
CA ALA A 117 3.61 -5.54 1.63
C ALA A 117 4.73 -4.57 1.22
N LEU A 118 4.73 -4.11 -0.04
CA LEU A 118 5.71 -3.13 -0.51
C LEU A 118 5.63 -1.81 0.27
N ASP A 119 4.43 -1.32 0.58
CA ASP A 119 4.25 -0.12 1.39
C ASP A 119 4.78 -0.31 2.82
N ALA A 120 4.59 -1.49 3.41
CA ALA A 120 5.13 -1.82 4.72
C ALA A 120 6.68 -1.83 4.71
N GLU A 121 7.28 -2.41 3.67
CA GLU A 121 8.74 -2.42 3.47
C GLU A 121 9.29 -0.99 3.33
N LEU A 122 8.66 -0.15 2.50
CA LEU A 122 9.05 1.25 2.32
C LEU A 122 8.94 2.03 3.63
N ARG A 123 7.89 1.81 4.42
CA ARG A 123 7.75 2.43 5.75
C ARG A 123 8.87 1.99 6.68
N GLN A 124 9.20 0.71 6.70
CA GLN A 124 10.27 0.18 7.53
C GLN A 124 11.63 0.78 7.14
N GLN A 125 11.91 0.90 5.84
CA GLN A 125 13.13 1.54 5.33
C GLN A 125 13.20 3.03 5.71
N ARG A 126 12.08 3.76 5.60
CA ARG A 126 12.00 5.18 6.01
C ARG A 126 12.27 5.36 7.50
N VAL A 127 11.71 4.49 8.34
CA VAL A 127 11.97 4.53 9.79
C VAL A 127 13.44 4.25 10.09
N ARG A 128 14.04 3.23 9.46
CA ARG A 128 15.46 2.90 9.64
C ARG A 128 16.37 4.06 9.21
N THR A 129 16.14 4.63 8.03
CA THR A 129 16.93 5.76 7.51
C THR A 129 16.80 7.00 8.40
N ALA A 130 15.59 7.30 8.88
CA ALA A 130 15.37 8.39 9.83
C ALA A 130 16.10 8.17 11.16
N GLN A 131 16.08 6.95 11.71
CA GLN A 131 16.81 6.60 12.92
C GLN A 131 18.32 6.79 12.74
N CYS A 132 18.88 6.32 11.61
CA CYS A 132 20.30 6.50 11.32
C CYS A 132 20.67 7.98 11.15
N ALA A 133 19.81 8.78 10.53
CA ALA A 133 20.01 10.23 10.39
C ALA A 133 19.95 10.95 11.74
N SER A 134 19.04 10.59 12.64
CA SER A 134 19.01 11.14 14.00
C SER A 134 20.25 10.74 14.81
N GLY A 135 20.73 9.50 14.65
CA GLY A 135 21.94 9.02 15.32
C GLY A 135 23.19 9.78 14.88
N SER A 136 23.33 10.05 13.59
CA SER A 136 24.47 10.84 13.09
C SER A 136 24.41 12.30 13.57
N GLN A 137 23.22 12.90 13.62
CA GLN A 137 23.04 14.23 14.20
C GLN A 137 23.44 14.27 15.68
N ALA A 138 23.04 13.27 16.48
CA ALA A 138 23.42 13.16 17.89
C ALA A 138 24.94 13.00 18.08
N LEU A 139 25.59 12.23 17.21
CA LEU A 139 27.05 12.09 17.19
C LEU A 139 27.75 13.44 16.94
N TYR A 140 27.31 14.18 15.92
CA TYR A 140 27.87 15.50 15.62
C TYR A 140 27.61 16.51 16.74
N ALA A 141 26.42 16.48 17.37
CA ALA A 141 26.12 17.33 18.51
C ALA A 141 27.07 17.05 19.68
N SER A 142 27.27 15.78 20.02
CA SER A 142 28.19 15.35 21.09
C SER A 142 29.64 15.71 20.80
N ALA A 143 30.09 15.54 19.55
CA ALA A 143 31.42 15.96 19.10
C ALA A 143 31.61 17.49 19.21
N ARG A 144 30.57 18.27 18.89
CA ARG A 144 30.60 19.73 19.06
C ARG A 144 30.67 20.15 20.52
N GLU A 145 29.96 19.47 21.43
CA GLU A 145 30.06 19.72 22.86
C GLU A 145 31.47 19.46 23.39
N LEU A 146 32.09 18.36 22.97
CA LEU A 146 33.48 18.05 23.31
C LEU A 146 34.43 19.13 22.76
N ALA A 147 34.28 19.50 21.49
CA ALA A 147 35.11 20.55 20.88
C ALA A 147 34.92 21.92 21.58
N ALA A 148 33.70 22.25 22.03
CA ALA A 148 33.43 23.46 22.79
C ALA A 148 34.11 23.45 24.16
N LEU A 149 34.14 22.29 24.83
CA LEU A 149 34.84 22.10 26.11
C LEU A 149 36.36 22.33 25.95
N TYR A 150 36.97 21.83 24.88
CA TYR A 150 38.39 22.08 24.57
C TYR A 150 38.67 23.51 24.07
N ARG A 151 37.64 24.27 23.70
CA ARG A 151 37.75 25.69 23.33
C ARG A 151 37.57 26.62 24.53
N ASP A 152 37.04 26.13 25.65
CA ASP A 152 36.83 26.92 26.86
C ASP A 152 38.18 27.27 27.54
N PRO A 153 38.54 28.56 27.67
CA PRO A 153 39.78 28.98 28.30
C PRO A 153 39.92 28.55 29.77
N ALA A 154 38.82 28.30 30.49
CA ALA A 154 38.87 27.74 31.84
C ALA A 154 39.31 26.27 31.84
N PHE A 155 38.84 25.49 30.86
CA PHE A 155 39.23 24.09 30.69
C PHE A 155 40.67 23.97 30.17
N VAL A 156 41.06 24.78 29.18
CA VAL A 156 42.44 24.80 28.65
C VAL A 156 43.46 25.16 29.72
N ARG A 157 43.16 26.15 30.58
CA ARG A 157 44.05 26.50 31.71
C ARG A 157 44.18 25.35 32.70
N PHE A 158 43.10 24.61 32.96
CA PHE A 158 43.10 23.43 33.82
C PHE A 158 43.94 22.28 33.25
N VAL A 159 43.80 21.98 31.95
CA VAL A 159 44.63 20.96 31.28
C VAL A 159 46.10 21.39 31.31
N ARG A 160 46.41 22.66 31.00
CA ARG A 160 47.78 23.19 31.02
C ARG A 160 48.40 23.20 32.42
N SER A 161 47.59 23.42 33.46
CA SER A 161 48.03 23.35 34.84
C SER A 161 48.12 21.92 35.39
N HIS A 162 47.93 20.89 34.55
CA HIS A 162 47.92 19.47 34.95
C HIS A 162 46.92 19.18 36.08
N GLY A 163 45.80 19.90 36.11
CA GLY A 163 44.80 19.74 37.18
C GLY A 163 45.23 20.27 38.54
N ARG A 164 46.22 21.19 38.60
CA ARG A 164 46.54 21.96 39.82
C ARG A 164 45.41 22.95 40.13
N GLU A 165 44.29 22.43 40.61
CA GLU A 165 43.24 23.20 41.28
C GLU A 165 43.40 23.01 42.79
N LEU A 166 43.24 24.09 43.57
CA LEU A 166 43.36 24.08 45.03
C LEU A 166 42.39 23.10 45.72
N PHE A 167 41.35 22.65 45.01
CA PHE A 167 40.34 21.70 45.51
C PHE A 167 40.20 20.52 44.54
N GLY A 168 40.55 19.31 44.99
CA GLY A 168 40.54 18.10 44.16
C GLY A 168 39.18 17.70 43.59
N MET A 169 38.07 18.19 44.16
CA MET A 169 36.72 17.91 43.67
C MET A 169 36.47 18.50 42.27
N ALA A 170 36.98 19.69 41.99
CA ALA A 170 36.78 20.34 40.70
C ALA A 170 37.52 19.61 39.56
N ARG A 171 38.68 19.02 39.86
CA ARG A 171 39.39 18.11 38.95
C ARG A 171 38.56 16.88 38.61
N VAL A 172 38.06 16.18 39.62
CA VAL A 172 37.23 14.97 39.42
C VAL A 172 35.95 15.29 38.64
N THR A 173 35.28 16.41 38.93
CA THR A 173 34.09 16.83 38.16
C THR A 173 34.40 17.05 36.68
N ARG A 174 35.55 17.66 36.35
CA ARG A 174 35.95 17.90 34.96
C ARG A 174 36.37 16.62 34.25
N GLU A 175 37.14 15.75 34.91
CA GLU A 175 37.54 14.45 34.38
C GLU A 175 36.30 13.56 34.13
N ASN A 176 35.35 13.51 35.07
CA ASN A 176 34.09 12.79 34.92
C ASN A 176 33.25 13.35 33.76
N ARG A 177 33.25 14.66 33.57
CA ARG A 177 32.51 15.30 32.46
C ARG A 177 33.11 14.92 31.10
N VAL A 178 34.43 14.91 30.97
CA VAL A 178 35.12 14.46 29.74
C VAL A 178 34.81 12.98 29.50
N ARG A 179 34.98 12.13 30.51
CA ARG A 179 34.69 10.70 30.42
C ARG A 179 33.26 10.42 29.99
N ALA A 180 32.28 11.11 30.58
CA ALA A 180 30.87 10.97 30.20
C ALA A 180 30.58 11.39 28.75
N LEU A 181 31.29 12.40 28.23
CA LEU A 181 31.16 12.79 26.81
C LEU A 181 31.82 11.78 25.88
N GLU A 182 32.99 11.24 26.25
CA GLU A 182 33.68 10.18 25.52
C GLU A 182 32.84 8.90 25.45
N ASP A 183 32.23 8.49 26.58
CA ASP A 183 31.35 7.33 26.65
C ASP A 183 30.12 7.51 25.74
N ARG A 184 29.48 8.69 25.75
CA ARG A 184 28.36 9.00 24.83
C ARG A 184 28.78 9.00 23.37
N LEU A 185 29.96 9.55 23.06
CA LEU A 185 30.51 9.55 21.70
C LEU A 185 30.75 8.12 21.21
N ALA A 186 31.34 7.27 22.04
CA ALA A 186 31.55 5.86 21.73
C ALA A 186 30.22 5.12 21.50
N GLU A 187 29.22 5.38 22.35
CA GLU A 187 27.88 4.80 22.22
C GLU A 187 27.20 5.23 20.90
N HIS A 188 27.15 6.53 20.60
CA HIS A 188 26.56 7.04 19.36
C HIS A 188 27.34 6.59 18.12
N TYR A 189 28.66 6.45 18.22
CA TYR A 189 29.50 5.92 17.14
C TYR A 189 29.19 4.45 16.85
N ALA A 190 29.06 3.62 17.89
CA ALA A 190 28.66 2.23 17.73
C ALA A 190 27.25 2.10 17.12
N GLN A 191 26.30 2.92 17.57
CA GLN A 191 24.93 2.97 17.04
C GLN A 191 24.90 3.36 15.56
N THR A 192 25.68 4.37 15.16
CA THR A 192 25.77 4.83 13.76
C THR A 192 26.48 3.82 12.86
N GLN A 193 27.53 3.14 13.35
CA GLN A 193 28.19 2.04 12.62
C GLN A 193 27.26 0.85 12.39
N ALA A 194 26.49 0.43 13.41
CA ALA A 194 25.50 -0.63 13.27
C ALA A 194 24.44 -0.29 12.20
N CYS A 195 24.03 0.98 12.16
CA CYS A 195 23.13 1.52 11.13
C CYS A 195 23.75 1.46 9.72
N ALA A 196 25.00 1.88 9.55
CA ALA A 196 25.70 1.84 8.26
C ALA A 196 25.91 0.40 7.75
N GLY A 197 26.26 -0.53 8.64
CA GLY A 197 26.38 -1.96 8.32
C GLY A 197 25.05 -2.59 7.91
N ALA A 198 23.95 -2.23 8.58
CA ALA A 198 22.62 -2.73 8.24
C ALA A 198 22.13 -2.24 6.86
N ILE A 199 22.40 -0.98 6.51
CA ILE A 199 22.07 -0.40 5.19
C ILE A 199 22.90 -1.05 4.08
N ALA A 200 24.20 -1.26 4.31
CA ALA A 200 25.07 -1.95 3.37
C ALA A 200 24.62 -3.41 3.13
N ALA A 201 24.25 -4.13 4.19
CA ALA A 201 23.74 -5.49 4.07
C ALA A 201 22.45 -5.59 3.25
N THR A 202 21.50 -4.66 3.43
CA THR A 202 20.24 -4.64 2.66
C THR A 202 20.44 -4.32 1.18
N ALA A 203 21.42 -3.46 0.85
CA ALA A 203 21.80 -3.18 -0.54
C ALA A 203 22.44 -4.38 -1.24
N THR A 204 23.18 -5.22 -0.50
CA THR A 204 23.79 -6.44 -1.06
C THR A 204 22.75 -7.53 -1.28
N THR A 205 21.78 -7.70 -0.36
CA THR A 205 20.71 -8.72 -0.51
C THR A 205 19.76 -8.40 -1.67
N THR A 206 19.46 -7.12 -1.92
CA THR A 206 18.65 -6.71 -3.07
C THR A 206 19.37 -6.91 -4.41
N ASN A 207 20.70 -6.82 -4.45
CA ASN A 207 21.50 -7.10 -5.66
C ASN A 207 21.72 -8.59 -5.94
N THR A 208 21.75 -9.46 -4.94
CA THR A 208 21.88 -10.92 -5.13
C THR A 208 20.55 -11.63 -5.38
N GLN A 209 19.43 -10.93 -5.16
CA GLN A 209 18.08 -11.46 -5.37
C GLN A 209 17.42 -10.92 -6.65
N ASP A 210 18.23 -10.55 -7.64
CA ASP A 210 17.80 -10.37 -9.02
C ASP A 210 18.38 -11.50 -9.89
N PRO A 211 17.66 -12.64 -10.06
CA PRO A 211 18.10 -13.74 -10.93
C PRO A 211 17.90 -13.44 -12.44
N ARG A 212 17.76 -12.17 -12.85
CA ARG A 212 17.67 -11.76 -14.25
C ARG A 212 18.70 -10.69 -14.60
N ARG A 213 19.96 -11.09 -14.59
CA ARG A 213 20.96 -10.55 -15.52
C ARG A 213 21.65 -11.68 -16.27
#